data_AF-A0A7S1SYI5-F1
#
_entry.id   AF-A0A7S1SYI5-F1
#
_cell.length_a   1.000
_cell.length_b   1.000
_cell.length_c   1.000
_cell.angle_alpha   90.00
_cell.angle_beta   90.00
_cell.angle_gamma   90.00
#
_symmetry.space_group_name_H-M   'P 1'
#
loop_
_entity.id
_entity.type
_entity.pdbx_description
1 polymer ?
#
loop_
_entity_poly.entity_id
_entity_poly.type
_entity_poly.pdbx_seq_one_letter_code
_entity_poly.pdbx_strand_id
1 'polypeptide(L)'
;MGIPDERASGYFSRPWQWDKQASNVGAIAQLASTDDPFLPIEEQRKVGQGGLAGRCKYVEKGQRSHWFQPSKDLMTEVLWVIENGGHTPRGMGDV
;
A
#
# COMPACT_ATOMS: atom_id res chain seq x y z
N MET A 1 8.83 -3.78 11.81
CA MET A 1 9.89 -2.91 11.26
C MET A 1 11.12 -2.87 12.17
N GLY A 2 11.71 -4.01 12.53
CA GLY A 2 12.84 -4.02 13.45
C GLY A 2 13.39 -5.38 13.87
N ILE A 3 12.91 -6.50 13.33
CA ILE A 3 13.53 -7.80 13.62
C ILE A 3 14.84 -7.87 12.79
N PRO A 4 15.97 -8.38 13.34
CA PRO A 4 17.23 -8.49 12.61
C PRO A 4 17.10 -9.14 11.22
N ASP A 5 16.23 -10.15 11.10
CA ASP A 5 15.96 -10.85 9.84
C ASP A 5 15.24 -9.99 8.81
N GLU A 6 14.37 -9.06 9.23
CA GLU A 6 13.74 -8.10 8.32
C GLU A 6 14.81 -7.21 7.67
N ARG A 7 15.81 -6.76 8.42
CA ARG A 7 16.91 -5.95 7.86
C ARG A 7 17.75 -6.75 6.86
N ALA A 8 17.89 -8.06 7.07
CA ALA A 8 18.62 -8.95 6.15
C ALA A 8 17.95 -9.05 4.77
N SER A 9 16.62 -8.86 4.67
CA SER A 9 15.92 -8.77 3.37
C SER A 9 16.35 -7.57 2.52
N GLY A 10 16.97 -6.56 3.11
CA GLY A 10 17.37 -5.32 2.45
C GLY A 10 16.25 -4.28 2.29
N TYR A 11 14.97 -4.66 2.39
CA TYR A 11 13.84 -3.73 2.26
C TYR A 11 13.78 -2.70 3.40
N PHE A 12 14.15 -3.12 4.62
CA PHE A 12 14.10 -2.28 5.83
C PHE A 12 15.46 -1.70 6.24
N SER A 13 16.45 -1.76 5.33
CA SER A 13 17.82 -1.28 5.58
C SER A 13 17.96 0.25 5.58
N ARG A 14 16.93 0.97 5.12
CA ARG A 14 16.93 2.44 4.94
C ARG A 14 15.53 3.02 5.21
N PRO A 15 15.42 4.32 5.52
CA PRO A 15 14.13 4.98 5.67
C PRO A 15 13.28 4.92 4.39
N TRP A 16 11.97 4.85 4.58
CA TRP A 16 10.99 4.94 3.50
C TRP A 16 10.94 6.35 2.92
N GLN A 17 10.87 6.45 1.60
CA GLN A 17 10.77 7.71 0.87
C GLN A 17 9.31 7.94 0.43
N TRP A 18 8.41 8.08 1.41
CA TRP A 18 6.96 8.12 1.20
C TRP A 18 6.53 9.15 0.15
N ASP A 19 7.14 10.34 0.18
CA ASP A 19 6.80 11.43 -0.75
C ASP A 19 7.09 11.04 -2.20
N LYS A 20 8.26 10.46 -2.45
CA LYS A 20 8.66 10.03 -3.79
C LYS A 20 7.82 8.85 -4.28
N GLN A 21 7.46 7.95 -3.38
CA GLN A 21 6.60 6.82 -3.72
C GLN A 21 5.21 7.31 -4.14
N ALA A 22 4.61 8.19 -3.35
CA ALA A 22 3.30 8.74 -3.63
C ALA A 22 3.27 9.63 -4.89
N SER A 23 4.32 10.41 -5.15
CA SER A 23 4.37 11.28 -6.34
C SER A 23 4.51 10.52 -7.66
N ASN A 24 4.95 9.26 -7.62
CA ASN A 24 5.26 8.47 -8.82
C ASN A 24 4.08 7.65 -9.34
N VAL A 25 2.93 7.67 -8.65
CA VAL A 25 1.75 6.87 -8.97
C VAL A 25 0.51 7.73 -8.91
N GLY A 26 -0.49 7.46 -9.75
CA GLY A 26 -1.72 8.27 -9.77
C GLY A 26 -2.67 7.98 -8.60
N ALA A 27 -2.72 6.73 -8.13
CA ALA A 27 -3.54 6.33 -6.99
C ALA A 27 -2.87 5.23 -6.17
N ILE A 28 -3.09 5.27 -4.86
CA ILE A 28 -2.67 4.23 -3.92
C ILE A 28 -3.88 3.83 -3.08
N ALA A 29 -4.17 2.53 -3.03
CA ALA A 29 -5.04 1.95 -2.01
C ALA A 29 -4.22 1.01 -1.12
N GLN A 30 -4.43 1.07 0.19
CA GLN A 30 -3.87 0.14 1.15
C GLN A 30 -4.99 -0.59 1.87
N LEU A 31 -4.97 -1.91 1.80
CA LEU A 31 -5.88 -2.77 2.52
C LEU A 31 -5.14 -3.38 3.70
N ALA A 32 -5.72 -3.22 4.89
CA ALA A 32 -5.17 -3.71 6.14
C ALA A 32 -6.15 -4.65 6.84
N SER A 33 -5.63 -5.73 7.44
CA SER A 33 -6.44 -6.65 8.24
C SER A 33 -6.04 -6.63 9.72
N THR A 34 -7.01 -6.47 10.61
CA THR A 34 -6.79 -6.45 12.07
C THR A 34 -6.44 -7.82 12.63
N ASP A 35 -6.71 -8.88 11.89
CA ASP A 35 -6.45 -10.30 12.22
C ASP A 35 -5.38 -10.94 11.33
N ASP A 36 -4.52 -10.13 10.70
CA ASP A 36 -3.37 -10.63 9.94
C ASP A 36 -2.37 -11.33 10.88
N PRO A 37 -2.04 -12.62 10.66
CA PRO A 37 -1.17 -13.38 11.55
C PRO A 37 0.32 -13.06 11.37
N PHE A 38 0.70 -12.34 10.30
CA PHE A 38 2.08 -12.02 9.97
C PHE A 38 2.42 -10.54 10.18
N LEU A 39 1.47 -9.65 9.88
CA LEU A 39 1.68 -8.21 9.92
C LEU A 39 0.84 -7.55 11.02
N PRO A 40 1.45 -7.09 12.13
CA PRO A 40 0.71 -6.39 13.17
C PRO A 40 -0.03 -5.17 12.60
N ILE A 41 -1.30 -4.97 13.01
CA ILE A 41 -2.12 -3.87 12.49
C ILE A 41 -1.47 -2.50 12.67
N GLU A 42 -0.72 -2.30 13.76
CA GLU A 42 -0.01 -1.04 14.02
C GLU A 42 1.08 -0.74 12.97
N GLU A 43 1.72 -1.77 12.40
CA GLU A 43 2.68 -1.56 11.31
C GLU A 43 1.97 -1.18 10.01
N GLN A 44 0.80 -1.77 9.76
CA GLN A 44 -0.02 -1.43 8.59
C GLN A 44 -0.56 0.01 8.71
N ARG A 45 -1.05 0.41 9.89
CA ARG A 45 -1.49 1.79 10.18
C ARG A 45 -0.36 2.80 10.00
N LYS A 46 0.87 2.48 10.44
CA LYS A 46 2.05 3.36 10.23
C LYS A 46 2.30 3.67 8.75
N VAL A 47 2.00 2.74 7.84
CA VAL A 47 2.10 3.00 6.40
C VAL A 47 0.95 3.88 5.92
N GLY A 48 -0.30 3.46 6.11
CA GLY A 48 -1.45 4.10 5.46
C GLY A 48 -1.89 5.40 6.13
N GLN A 49 -1.91 5.41 7.46
CA GLN A 49 -2.31 6.56 8.27
C GLN A 49 -1.12 7.42 8.72
N GLY A 50 0.11 6.93 8.52
CA GLY A 50 1.34 7.67 8.78
C GLY A 50 2.02 8.12 7.48
N GLY A 51 2.90 7.29 6.94
CA GLY A 51 3.74 7.66 5.78
C GLY A 51 2.95 8.14 4.56
N LEU A 52 1.84 7.46 4.25
CA LEU A 52 0.95 7.75 3.14
C LEU A 52 -0.31 8.52 3.55
N ALA A 53 -0.32 9.14 4.73
CA ALA A 53 -1.45 9.92 5.21
C ALA A 53 -1.88 10.98 4.18
N GLY A 54 -3.18 11.02 3.86
CA GLY A 54 -3.75 11.92 2.86
C GLY A 54 -3.37 11.62 1.40
N ARG A 55 -2.58 10.57 1.14
CA ARG A 55 -2.06 10.19 -0.18
C ARG A 55 -2.42 8.78 -0.61
N CYS A 56 -3.12 8.04 0.23
CA CYS A 56 -3.69 6.75 -0.11
C CYS A 56 -5.13 6.65 0.40
N LYS A 57 -5.91 5.77 -0.24
CA LYS A 57 -7.16 5.27 0.32
C LYS A 57 -6.82 4.11 1.26
N TYR A 58 -6.98 4.35 2.56
CA TYR A 58 -6.74 3.33 3.58
C TYR A 58 -8.05 2.61 3.93
N VAL A 59 -8.01 1.27 3.88
CA VAL A 59 -9.14 0.41 4.21
C VAL A 59 -8.70 -0.59 5.27
N GLU A 60 -9.34 -0.56 6.43
CA GLU A 60 -9.09 -1.50 7.53
C GLU A 60 -10.30 -2.43 7.70
N LYS A 61 -10.04 -3.74 7.74
CA LYS A 61 -11.05 -4.78 7.91
C LYS A 61 -10.60 -5.79 8.97
N GLY A 62 -11.54 -6.50 9.56
CA GLY A 62 -11.26 -7.75 10.26
C GLY A 62 -11.71 -8.95 9.44
N GLN A 63 -11.34 -10.16 9.86
CA GLN A 63 -11.74 -11.42 9.22
C GLN A 63 -11.26 -11.54 7.76
N ARG A 64 -10.12 -10.91 7.44
CA ARG A 64 -9.48 -11.04 6.12
C ARG A 64 -8.12 -11.73 6.21
N SER A 65 -7.61 -12.01 7.41
CA SER A 65 -6.28 -12.59 7.61
C SER A 65 -5.24 -11.86 6.74
N HIS A 66 -4.35 -12.58 6.07
CA HIS A 66 -3.37 -12.02 5.13
C HIS A 66 -3.90 -11.91 3.68
N TRP A 67 -5.21 -11.69 3.50
CA TRP A 67 -5.86 -11.55 2.18
C TRP A 67 -5.64 -12.73 1.20
N PHE A 68 -5.41 -13.94 1.70
CA PHE A 68 -5.18 -15.13 0.86
C PHE A 68 -6.33 -15.49 -0.07
N GLN A 69 -7.55 -15.02 0.23
CA GLN A 69 -8.75 -15.33 -0.53
C GLN A 69 -9.24 -14.07 -1.27
N PRO A 70 -9.66 -14.22 -2.55
CA PRO A 70 -10.35 -13.16 -3.25
C PRO A 70 -11.56 -12.68 -2.45
N SER A 71 -11.83 -11.38 -2.48
CA SER A 71 -12.99 -10.81 -1.80
C SER A 71 -13.54 -9.61 -2.55
N LYS A 72 -14.81 -9.30 -2.31
CA LYS A 72 -15.44 -8.09 -2.85
C LYS A 72 -14.76 -6.83 -2.35
N ASP A 73 -14.26 -6.83 -1.11
CA ASP A 73 -13.50 -5.71 -0.56
C ASP A 73 -12.24 -5.46 -1.39
N LEU A 74 -11.45 -6.50 -1.66
CA LEU A 74 -10.26 -6.39 -2.51
C LEU A 74 -10.60 -5.86 -3.91
N MET A 75 -11.61 -6.46 -4.56
CA MET A 75 -11.99 -6.07 -5.92
C MET A 75 -12.50 -4.62 -6.00
N THR A 76 -13.22 -4.16 -4.97
CA THR A 76 -13.70 -2.77 -4.89
C THR A 76 -12.53 -1.79 -4.92
N GLU A 77 -11.48 -2.08 -4.16
CA GLU A 77 -10.33 -1.19 -4.07
C GLU A 77 -9.43 -1.26 -5.32
N VAL A 78 -9.31 -2.43 -5.95
CA VAL A 78 -8.62 -2.55 -7.25
C VAL A 78 -9.31 -1.72 -8.32
N LEU A 79 -10.65 -1.79 -8.42
CA LEU A 79 -11.41 -0.98 -9.37
C LEU A 79 -11.25 0.51 -9.08
N TRP A 80 -11.29 0.92 -7.81
CA TRP A 80 -11.05 2.31 -7.42
C TRP A 80 -9.66 2.78 -7.88
N VAL A 81 -8.61 1.97 -7.71
CA VAL A 81 -7.26 2.31 -8.20
C VAL A 81 -7.24 2.43 -9.74
N ILE A 82 -7.92 1.56 -10.48
CA ILE A 82 -7.97 1.64 -11.95
C ILE A 82 -8.64 2.95 -12.40
N GLU A 83 -9.74 3.32 -11.75
CA GLU A 83 -10.52 4.53 -12.08
C GLU A 83 -9.78 5.82 -11.70
N ASN A 84 -9.03 5.83 -10.60
CA ASN A 84 -8.39 7.03 -10.04
C ASN A 84 -6.89 7.09 -10.31
N GLY A 85 -6.29 6.00 -10.79
CA GLY A 85 -4.86 5.86 -11.01
C GLY A 85 -4.32 6.59 -12.22
N GLY A 86 -5.20 7.14 -13.07
CA GLY A 86 -4.85 7.91 -14.25
C GLY A 86 -4.12 7.08 -15.30
N HIS A 87 -4.74 6.87 -16.46
CA HIS A 87 -4.00 6.54 -17.66
C HIS A 87 -3.14 7.76 -18.00
N THR A 88 -1.88 7.79 -17.58
CA THR A 88 -0.86 8.58 -18.27
C THR A 88 -0.21 7.63 -19.28
N PRO A 89 -0.63 7.64 -20.56
CA PRO A 89 0.31 7.25 -21.60
C PRO A 89 1.56 8.10 -21.33
N ARG A 90 2.71 7.46 -21.12
CA ARG A 90 3.98 8.18 -21.25
C ARG A 90 3.88 8.90 -22.58
N GLY A 91 3.85 10.23 -22.55
CA GLY A 91 3.95 11.03 -23.75
C GLY A 91 5.09 10.47 -24.57
N MET A 92 4.77 10.01 -25.78
CA MET A 92 5.74 10.00 -26.84
C MET A 92 6.19 11.47 -26.93
N GLY A 93 7.31 11.78 -26.28
CA GLY A 93 7.93 13.07 -26.44
C GLY A 93 8.35 13.15 -27.90
N ASP A 94 7.79 14.11 -28.62
CA ASP A 94 8.33 14.55 -29.90
C ASP A 94 9.79 14.96 -29.71
N VAL A 95 10.73 14.11 -30.13
CA VAL A 95 12.07 14.47 -30.61
C VAL A 95 12.50 13.45 -31.68
#